data_AF-A0A7R8D066-F1
#
_entry.id   AF-A0A7R8D066-F1
#
_cell.length_a   1.000
_cell.length_b   1.000
_cell.length_c   1.000
_cell.angle_alpha   90.00
_cell.angle_beta   90.00
_cell.angle_gamma   90.00
#
_symmetry.space_group_name_H-M   'P 1'
#
loop_
_entity.id
_entity.type
_entity.pdbx_description
1 polymer ?
#
loop_
_entity_poly.entity_id
_entity_poly.type
_entity_poly.pdbx_seq_one_letter_code
_entity_poly.pdbx_strand_id
1 'polypeptide(L)'
;MSIAEKVKSKKSLNTILADGCGVNTRPEKGAIRFVELELQQALRIIICLLHENELPFRHLFEEIDGKTEGPGNYTGFIGKTISSKDGLNLKPPEEGEMFEAADGKVHMIDYEIKNNDIDYLYPTCDLVQDGPIKGDLSILTRNL
;
A
#
# COMPACT_ATOMS: atom_id res chain seq x y z
N MET A 1 -27.53 14.67 11.90
CA MET A 1 -27.29 13.55 12.83
C MET A 1 -26.17 12.69 12.27
N SER A 2 -25.02 12.68 12.94
CA SER A 2 -23.83 11.93 12.49
C SER A 2 -24.02 10.42 12.66
N ILE A 3 -23.25 9.61 11.94
CA ILE A 3 -23.32 8.13 12.06
C ILE A 3 -23.00 7.71 13.51
N ALA A 4 -22.01 8.35 14.13
CA ALA A 4 -21.63 8.10 15.52
C ALA A 4 -22.78 8.35 16.52
N GLU A 5 -23.68 9.30 16.25
CA GLU A 5 -24.90 9.50 17.04
C GLU A 5 -25.91 8.38 16.82
N LYS A 6 -26.13 8.01 15.56
CA LYS A 6 -27.08 6.94 15.19
C LYS A 6 -26.71 5.61 15.84
N VAL A 7 -25.42 5.28 15.88
CA VAL A 7 -24.91 4.02 16.46
C VAL A 7 -24.49 4.17 17.93
N LYS A 8 -24.73 5.33 18.56
CA LYS A 8 -24.38 5.63 19.97
C LYS A 8 -22.89 5.38 20.30
N SER A 9 -22.00 5.59 19.33
CA SER A 9 -20.56 5.33 19.49
C SER A 9 -19.73 6.56 19.84
N LYS A 10 -20.35 7.75 19.99
CA LYS A 10 -19.63 9.00 20.29
C LYS A 10 -18.62 8.91 21.45
N LYS A 11 -18.89 8.06 22.46
CA LYS A 11 -18.01 7.87 23.62
C LYS A 11 -17.12 6.62 23.55
N SER A 12 -17.45 5.68 22.67
CA SER A 12 -16.74 4.39 22.57
C SER A 12 -15.78 4.33 21.38
N LEU A 13 -15.94 5.20 20.38
CA LEU A 13 -15.01 5.30 19.27
C LEU A 13 -13.68 5.89 19.76
N ASN A 14 -12.62 5.09 19.68
CA ASN A 14 -11.29 5.49 20.12
C ASN A 14 -10.22 5.29 19.04
N THR A 15 -10.54 4.57 17.97
CA THR A 15 -9.61 4.20 16.89
C THR A 15 -10.31 4.32 15.55
N ILE A 16 -9.60 4.84 14.55
CA ILE A 16 -10.05 4.90 13.16
C ILE A 16 -8.99 4.27 12.25
N LEU A 17 -9.44 3.43 11.33
CA LEU A 17 -8.63 2.89 10.23
C LEU A 17 -8.98 3.69 8.98
N ALA A 18 -7.97 4.22 8.30
CA ALA A 18 -8.14 4.94 7.05
C ALA A 18 -6.97 4.68 6.10
N ASP A 19 -7.18 4.98 4.82
CA ASP A 19 -6.05 5.10 3.91
C ASP A 19 -5.15 6.29 4.30
N GLY A 20 -3.88 6.25 3.89
CA GLY A 20 -2.90 7.31 4.19
C GLY A 20 -3.04 8.57 3.33
N CYS A 21 -4.06 8.67 2.49
CA CYS A 21 -4.20 9.80 1.59
C CYS A 21 -4.37 11.11 2.35
N GLY A 22 -3.80 12.19 1.82
CA GLY A 22 -3.89 13.51 2.43
C GLY A 22 -5.32 13.99 2.66
N VAL A 23 -6.31 13.52 1.89
CA VAL A 23 -7.73 13.84 2.13
C VAL A 23 -8.24 13.30 3.47
N ASN A 24 -7.63 12.23 3.99
CA ASN A 24 -7.97 11.62 5.26
C ASN A 24 -7.07 12.13 6.40
N THR A 25 -5.77 12.26 6.13
CA THR A 25 -4.73 12.45 7.17
C THR A 25 -4.27 13.90 7.37
N ARG A 26 -4.64 14.86 6.49
CA ARG A 26 -4.20 16.26 6.61
C ARG A 26 -4.54 16.84 8.00
N PRO A 27 -3.57 17.46 8.72
CA PRO A 27 -3.80 17.96 10.08
C PRO A 27 -4.93 18.97 10.23
N GLU A 28 -5.18 19.79 9.20
CA GLU A 28 -6.16 20.88 9.25
C GLU A 28 -7.47 20.58 8.52
N LYS A 29 -7.44 19.68 7.53
CA LYS A 29 -8.56 19.45 6.58
C LYS A 29 -8.82 17.98 6.27
N GLY A 30 -8.14 17.08 6.98
CA GLY A 30 -8.32 15.65 6.82
C GLY A 30 -9.67 15.20 7.36
N ALA A 31 -10.29 14.20 6.74
CA ALA A 31 -11.53 13.60 7.21
C ALA A 31 -11.42 13.16 8.68
N ILE A 32 -10.28 12.57 9.08
CA ILE A 32 -10.06 12.14 10.47
C ILE A 32 -10.10 13.34 11.42
N ARG A 33 -9.49 14.47 11.04
CA ARG A 33 -9.51 15.68 11.85
C ARG A 33 -10.94 16.17 12.10
N PHE A 34 -11.79 16.13 11.07
CA PHE A 34 -13.20 16.50 11.24
C PHE A 34 -13.95 15.56 12.17
N VAL A 35 -13.66 14.26 12.12
CA VAL A 35 -14.24 13.29 13.05
C VAL A 35 -13.81 13.58 14.49
N GLU A 36 -12.52 13.84 14.72
CA GLU A 36 -12.02 14.20 16.06
C GLU A 36 -12.70 15.46 16.63
N LEU A 37 -12.90 16.47 15.78
CA LEU A 37 -13.56 17.73 16.17
C LEU A 37 -15.03 17.51 16.52
N GLU A 38 -15.76 16.71 15.74
CA GLU A 38 -17.17 16.35 16.00
C GLU A 38 -17.32 15.51 17.27
N LEU A 39 -16.33 14.66 17.58
CA LEU A 39 -16.31 13.84 18.79
C LEU A 39 -15.72 14.56 20.00
N GLN A 40 -15.03 15.70 19.78
CA GLN A 40 -14.23 16.40 20.79
C GLN A 40 -13.22 15.48 21.47
N GLN A 41 -12.64 14.55 20.70
CA GLN A 41 -11.76 13.49 21.19
C GLN A 41 -10.68 13.21 20.16
N ALA A 42 -9.42 13.08 20.62
CA ALA A 42 -8.33 12.58 19.79
C ALA A 42 -8.51 11.08 19.54
N LEU A 43 -8.39 10.65 18.29
CA LEU A 43 -8.53 9.24 17.91
C LEU A 43 -7.15 8.61 17.69
N ARG A 44 -7.01 7.33 18.05
CA ARG A 44 -5.89 6.52 17.57
C ARG A 44 -6.10 6.30 16.08
N ILE A 45 -5.09 6.65 15.28
CA ILE A 45 -5.16 6.49 13.83
C ILE A 45 -4.31 5.28 13.45
N ILE A 46 -4.92 4.33 12.75
CA ILE A 46 -4.23 3.26 12.05
C ILE A 46 -4.30 3.61 10.57
N ILE A 47 -3.15 3.77 9.93
CA ILE A 47 -3.05 4.19 8.54
C ILE A 47 -2.63 3.00 7.69
N CYS A 48 -3.26 2.84 6.53
CA CYS A 48 -2.81 1.89 5.51
C CYS A 48 -1.41 2.27 5.00
N LEU A 49 -0.46 1.34 5.08
CA LEU A 49 0.93 1.52 4.62
C LEU A 49 1.05 1.57 3.09
N LEU A 50 0.00 1.22 2.34
CA LEU A 50 0.02 1.23 0.88
C LEU A 50 0.46 2.59 0.32
N HIS A 51 -0.01 3.69 0.92
CA HIS A 51 0.33 5.04 0.46
C HIS A 51 1.77 5.46 0.79
N GLU A 52 2.36 4.91 1.86
CA GLU A 52 3.77 5.17 2.21
C GLU A 52 4.72 4.49 1.21
N ASN A 53 4.31 3.37 0.61
CA ASN A 53 5.06 2.75 -0.50
C ASN A 53 4.72 3.42 -1.84
N GLU A 54 3.45 3.77 -2.06
CA GLU A 54 3.00 4.42 -3.30
C GLU A 54 3.74 5.73 -3.54
N LEU A 55 3.87 6.60 -2.52
CA LEU A 55 4.42 7.95 -2.73
C LEU A 55 5.90 7.97 -3.16
N PRO A 56 6.84 7.23 -2.53
CA PRO A 56 8.22 7.14 -3.00
C PRO A 56 8.33 6.51 -4.39
N PHE A 57 7.55 5.47 -4.68
CA PHE A 57 7.59 4.79 -5.97
C PHE A 57 6.83 5.55 -7.06
N ARG A 58 5.92 6.46 -6.71
CA ARG A 58 5.16 7.27 -7.66
C ARG A 58 6.08 8.05 -8.57
N HIS A 59 7.08 8.74 -8.02
CA HIS A 59 8.03 9.50 -8.84
C HIS A 59 8.86 8.57 -9.73
N LEU A 60 9.28 7.41 -9.21
CA LEU A 60 10.00 6.41 -10.01
C LEU A 60 9.16 5.91 -11.18
N PHE A 61 7.89 5.57 -10.95
CA PHE A 61 6.98 5.11 -12.00
C PHE A 61 6.57 6.24 -12.96
N GLU A 62 6.46 7.48 -12.48
CA GLU A 62 6.25 8.64 -13.35
C GLU A 62 7.43 8.83 -14.33
N GLU A 63 8.66 8.58 -13.90
CA GLU A 63 9.84 8.63 -14.77
C GLU A 63 9.95 7.40 -15.71
N ILE A 64 9.69 6.19 -15.21
CA ILE A 64 9.87 4.94 -15.97
C ILE A 64 8.70 4.68 -16.94
N ASP A 65 7.47 4.97 -16.51
CA ASP A 65 6.25 4.59 -17.20
C ASP A 65 5.28 5.77 -17.40
N GLY A 66 5.74 7.00 -17.17
CA GLY A 66 4.92 8.17 -17.34
C GLY A 66 3.84 8.32 -16.27
N LYS A 67 3.16 9.46 -16.32
CA LYS A 67 2.17 9.83 -15.30
C LYS A 67 0.88 9.03 -15.43
N THR A 68 0.40 8.51 -14.31
CA THR A 68 -0.97 7.98 -14.22
C THR A 68 -1.95 9.13 -14.01
N GLU A 69 -2.95 9.25 -14.87
CA GLU A 69 -3.96 10.33 -14.82
C GLU A 69 -5.20 9.95 -13.98
N GLY A 70 -5.32 8.68 -13.62
CA GLY A 70 -6.38 8.16 -12.76
C GLY A 70 -6.47 6.64 -12.81
N PRO A 71 -7.41 6.04 -12.07
CA PRO A 71 -7.64 4.60 -12.09
C PRO A 71 -7.92 4.11 -13.51
N GLY A 72 -7.07 3.21 -14.04
CA GLY A 72 -7.20 2.66 -15.39
C GLY A 72 -6.69 3.58 -16.52
N ASN A 73 -6.29 4.82 -16.21
CA ASN A 73 -5.77 5.78 -17.19
C ASN A 73 -4.24 5.85 -17.11
N TYR A 74 -3.61 4.76 -17.54
CA TYR A 74 -2.15 4.66 -17.62
C TYR A 74 -1.65 5.25 -18.94
N THR A 75 -0.59 6.05 -18.91
CA THR A 75 -0.03 6.67 -20.13
C THR A 75 1.13 5.86 -20.70
N GLY A 76 1.97 5.25 -19.85
CA GLY A 76 3.06 4.39 -20.28
C GLY A 76 2.69 2.96 -20.57
N PHE A 77 3.70 2.26 -21.08
CA PHE A 77 3.60 0.92 -21.62
C PHE A 77 3.34 -0.12 -20.54
N ILE A 78 4.01 -0.04 -19.39
CA ILE A 78 3.92 -1.01 -18.30
C ILE A 78 2.49 -0.98 -17.74
N GLY A 79 1.99 0.18 -17.34
CA GLY A 79 0.65 0.35 -16.77
C GLY A 79 -0.46 -0.04 -17.76
N LYS A 80 -0.33 0.34 -19.04
CA LYS A 80 -1.27 -0.11 -20.09
C LYS A 80 -1.28 -1.62 -20.23
N THR A 81 -0.11 -2.23 -20.26
CA THR A 81 0.04 -3.69 -20.37
C THR A 81 -0.55 -4.42 -19.16
N ILE A 82 -0.28 -3.95 -17.94
CA ILE A 82 -0.88 -4.51 -16.71
C ILE A 82 -2.40 -4.39 -16.73
N SER A 83 -2.93 -3.26 -17.17
CA SER A 83 -4.38 -3.03 -17.22
C SER A 83 -5.10 -3.82 -18.31
N SER A 84 -4.35 -4.37 -19.27
CA SER A 84 -4.89 -5.21 -20.33
C SER A 84 -5.24 -6.60 -19.79
N LYS A 85 -6.15 -7.31 -20.48
CA LYS A 85 -6.50 -8.70 -20.13
C LYS A 85 -5.32 -9.67 -20.29
N ASP A 86 -4.35 -9.29 -21.12
CA ASP A 86 -3.17 -10.10 -21.40
C ASP A 86 -2.11 -9.97 -20.29
N GLY A 87 -2.22 -8.93 -19.46
CA GLY A 87 -1.29 -8.64 -18.37
C GLY A 87 0.15 -8.44 -18.84
N LEU A 88 1.05 -8.32 -17.87
CA LEU A 88 2.49 -8.37 -18.12
C LEU A 88 2.90 -9.85 -18.29
N ASN A 89 3.02 -10.31 -19.54
CA ASN A 89 3.69 -11.58 -19.86
C ASN A 89 5.21 -11.43 -19.71
N LEU A 90 5.66 -11.05 -18.50
CA LEU A 90 7.07 -10.92 -18.19
C LEU A 90 7.68 -12.31 -18.16
N LYS A 91 8.73 -12.49 -18.97
CA LYS A 91 9.64 -13.62 -18.79
C LYS A 91 10.40 -13.39 -17.48
N PRO A 92 10.77 -14.46 -16.76
CA PRO A 92 11.72 -14.33 -15.67
C PRO A 92 12.97 -13.59 -16.16
N PRO A 93 13.57 -12.69 -15.36
CA PRO A 93 14.81 -12.01 -15.73
C PRO A 93 15.88 -13.04 -16.12
N GLU A 94 16.62 -12.76 -17.19
CA GLU A 94 17.74 -13.62 -17.60
C GLU A 94 18.88 -13.56 -16.56
N GLU A 95 19.75 -14.57 -16.54
CA GLU A 95 20.89 -14.65 -15.62
C GLU A 95 21.83 -13.45 -15.86
N GLY A 96 21.67 -12.37 -15.08
CA GLY A 96 22.36 -11.09 -15.25
C GLY A 96 21.48 -9.82 -15.24
N GLU A 97 20.16 -9.94 -15.38
CA GLU A 97 19.18 -8.83 -15.25
C GLU A 97 18.55 -8.75 -13.84
N MET A 98 19.28 -9.33 -12.90
CA MET A 98 18.87 -9.63 -11.56
C MET A 98 19.20 -8.45 -10.64
N PHE A 99 18.28 -8.03 -9.76
CA PHE A 99 18.55 -6.95 -8.81
C PHE A 99 19.54 -7.40 -7.74
N GLU A 100 20.43 -6.50 -7.32
CA GLU A 100 21.36 -6.76 -6.22
C GLU A 100 20.60 -6.86 -4.90
N ALA A 101 21.06 -7.75 -4.02
CA ALA A 101 20.55 -7.86 -2.66
C ALA A 101 20.67 -6.51 -1.92
N ALA A 102 19.58 -6.08 -1.29
CA ALA A 102 19.65 -4.91 -0.41
C ALA A 102 20.36 -5.28 0.90
N ASP A 103 21.34 -4.46 1.30
CA ASP A 103 22.00 -4.63 2.60
C ASP A 103 21.00 -4.54 3.77
N GLY A 104 21.05 -5.52 4.68
CA GLY A 104 20.24 -5.52 5.89
C GLY A 104 19.75 -6.91 6.30
N LYS A 105 18.90 -6.94 7.33
CA LYS A 105 18.16 -8.14 7.75
C LYS A 105 16.71 -7.79 8.05
N VAL A 106 15.76 -8.41 7.36
CA VAL A 106 14.33 -8.30 7.66
C VAL A 106 14.08 -9.17 8.87
N HIS A 107 13.42 -8.59 9.85
CA HIS A 107 13.00 -9.31 11.03
C HIS A 107 11.51 -9.58 10.92
N MET A 108 11.12 -10.86 11.04
CA MET A 108 9.73 -11.20 11.32
C MET A 108 9.31 -10.51 12.60
N ILE A 109 8.30 -9.65 12.51
CA ILE A 109 7.62 -9.11 13.67
C ILE A 109 6.36 -9.95 13.83
N ASP A 110 6.17 -10.53 15.00
CA ASP A 110 4.94 -11.26 15.29
C ASP A 110 3.83 -10.23 15.52
N TYR A 111 2.76 -10.30 14.74
CA TYR A 111 1.63 -9.37 14.83
C TYR A 111 0.33 -10.14 15.00
N GLU A 112 -0.47 -9.74 15.99
CA GLU A 112 -1.78 -10.37 16.27
C GLU A 112 -2.85 -10.01 15.21
N ILE A 113 -2.60 -8.98 14.40
CA ILE A 113 -3.55 -8.44 13.44
C ILE A 113 -3.30 -9.06 12.06
N LYS A 114 -4.22 -9.93 11.63
CA LYS A 114 -4.20 -10.45 10.25
C LYS A 114 -4.63 -9.36 9.26
N ASN A 115 -3.74 -9.02 8.34
CA ASN A 115 -4.01 -8.10 7.25
C ASN A 115 -3.19 -8.54 6.04
N ASN A 116 -3.85 -8.69 4.89
CA ASN A 116 -3.23 -9.07 3.62
C ASN A 116 -2.00 -8.20 3.31
N ASP A 117 -2.07 -6.88 3.51
CA ASP A 117 -0.95 -5.96 3.25
C ASP A 117 0.28 -6.31 4.11
N ILE A 118 0.06 -6.71 5.36
CA ILE A 118 1.13 -7.09 6.29
C ILE A 118 1.65 -8.49 5.94
N ASP A 119 0.75 -9.41 5.58
CA ASP A 119 1.08 -10.78 5.17
C ASP A 119 1.92 -10.80 3.88
N TYR A 120 1.80 -9.79 3.01
CA TYR A 120 2.65 -9.62 1.82
C TYR A 120 3.92 -8.82 2.07
N LEU A 121 3.92 -7.93 3.07
CA LEU A 121 5.05 -7.04 3.33
C LEU A 121 6.31 -7.83 3.69
N TYR A 122 6.23 -8.76 4.65
CA TYR A 122 7.41 -9.51 5.07
C TYR A 122 8.01 -10.33 3.91
N PRO A 123 7.25 -11.20 3.21
CA PRO A 123 7.80 -11.96 2.09
C PRO A 123 8.43 -11.08 1.01
N THR A 124 7.86 -9.88 0.77
CA THR A 124 8.41 -8.93 -0.21
C THR A 124 9.73 -8.33 0.27
N CYS A 125 9.83 -7.92 1.54
CA CYS A 125 11.06 -7.36 2.08
C CYS A 125 12.17 -8.41 2.21
N ASP A 126 11.85 -9.60 2.68
CA ASP A 126 12.77 -10.75 2.82
C ASP A 126 13.41 -11.07 1.46
N LEU A 127 12.57 -11.06 0.42
CA LEU A 127 12.96 -11.27 -0.96
C LEU A 127 13.89 -10.20 -1.55
N VAL A 128 13.63 -8.92 -1.27
CA VAL A 128 14.51 -7.82 -1.74
C VAL A 128 15.90 -7.92 -1.10
N GLN A 129 16.00 -8.47 0.12
CA GLN A 129 17.28 -8.68 0.79
C GLN A 129 18.03 -9.92 0.33
N ASP A 130 17.33 -11.00 -0.02
CA ASP A 130 17.98 -12.21 -0.56
C ASP A 130 18.49 -12.01 -2.00
N GLY A 131 18.15 -10.88 -2.61
CA GLY A 131 18.54 -10.56 -3.97
C GLY A 131 17.77 -11.44 -4.96
N PRO A 132 18.38 -11.80 -6.09
CA PRO A 132 17.58 -12.19 -7.22
C PRO A 132 17.16 -13.66 -7.14
N ILE A 133 15.86 -13.88 -7.00
CA ILE A 133 15.27 -15.21 -6.80
C ILE A 133 15.20 -15.99 -8.12
N LYS A 134 15.51 -17.29 -8.05
CA LYS A 134 15.28 -18.29 -9.11
C LYS A 134 13.80 -18.75 -9.25
N GLY A 135 12.80 -17.90 -9.00
CA GLY A 135 11.42 -18.33 -8.76
C GLY A 135 10.34 -17.28 -9.07
N ASP A 136 9.15 -17.76 -9.46
CA ASP A 136 7.98 -16.96 -9.85
C ASP A 136 7.27 -16.36 -8.62
N LEU A 137 7.05 -15.04 -8.61
CA LEU A 137 6.43 -14.32 -7.50
C LEU A 137 4.92 -14.13 -7.64
N SER A 138 4.36 -14.45 -8.81
CA SER A 138 2.91 -14.47 -8.99
C SER A 138 2.23 -15.50 -8.07
N ILE A 139 2.99 -16.45 -7.53
CA ILE A 139 2.49 -17.45 -6.58
C ILE A 139 2.01 -16.79 -5.26
N LEU A 140 2.61 -15.66 -4.86
CA LEU A 140 2.19 -14.92 -3.68
C LEU A 140 0.83 -14.23 -3.90
N THR A 141 0.51 -13.85 -5.14
CA THR A 141 -0.71 -13.09 -5.47
C THR A 141 -1.86 -13.94 -6.00
N ARG A 142 -1.67 -15.25 -6.23
CA ARG A 142 -2.65 -16.17 -6.84
C ARG A 142 -3.95 -16.41 -6.07
N ASN A 143 -4.06 -15.95 -4.83
CA ASN A 143 -5.24 -16.14 -3.97
C ASN A 143 -6.01 -14.85 -3.65
N LEU A 144 -5.75 -13.77 -4.39
CA LEU A 144 -6.55 -12.53 -4.34
C LEU A 144 -7.81 -12.61 -5.19
#